data_AF-A0A926TRF9-F1
#
_entry.id   AF-A0A926TRF9-F1
#
_cell.length_a   1.000
_cell.length_b   1.000
_cell.length_c   1.000
_cell.angle_alpha   90.00
_cell.angle_beta   90.00
_cell.angle_gamma   90.00
#
_symmetry.space_group_name_H-M   'P 1'
#
loop_
_entity.id
_entity.type
_entity.pdbx_description
1 polymer ?
#
loop_
_entity_poly.entity_id
_entity_poly.type
_entity_poly.pdbx_seq_one_letter_code
_entity_poly.pdbx_strand_id
1 'polypeptide(L)'
;MQPALKFSLEMVDGEKLGKLAVPYVQVARWLNFLTSPHYGAQIIFAEQGREGVTIYFDACDGMYSYLSDRLNPDRAPHQAESIPLALAS
;
A
#
# COMPACT_ATOMS: atom_id res chain seq x y z
N MET A 1 8.63 13.87 17.13
CA MET A 1 7.58 13.25 16.30
C MET A 1 8.19 12.04 15.61
N GLN A 2 7.56 10.86 15.67
CA GLN A 2 8.00 9.73 14.84
C GLN A 2 7.54 10.00 13.39
N PRO A 3 8.39 9.82 12.37
CA PRO A 3 7.97 9.97 10.99
C PRO A 3 6.86 8.94 10.74
N ALA A 4 5.74 9.39 10.18
CA ALA A 4 4.60 8.52 9.91
C ALA A 4 4.74 7.88 8.54
N LEU A 5 4.39 6.60 8.47
CA LEU A 5 4.25 5.88 7.22
C LEU A 5 3.07 6.47 6.43
N LYS A 6 3.29 6.81 5.16
CA LYS A 6 2.25 7.41 4.30
C LYS A 6 2.23 6.75 2.93
N PHE A 7 1.03 6.47 2.45
CA PHE A 7 0.80 5.95 1.10
C PHE A 7 -0.06 6.93 0.29
N SER A 8 0.33 7.12 -0.96
CA SER A 8 -0.41 7.89 -1.96
C SER A 8 -0.19 7.27 -3.34
N LEU A 9 -1.04 7.65 -4.29
CA LEU A 9 -0.88 7.31 -5.70
C LEU A 9 -0.37 8.53 -6.46
N GLU A 10 0.52 8.29 -7.42
CA GLU A 10 1.11 9.32 -8.27
C GLU A 10 0.96 8.93 -9.73
N MET A 11 0.61 9.89 -10.59
CA MET A 11 0.53 9.68 -12.04
C MET A 11 1.81 10.21 -12.67
N VAL A 12 2.56 9.35 -13.35
CA VAL A 12 3.81 9.69 -14.05
C VAL A 12 3.69 9.24 -15.49
N ASP A 13 3.73 10.18 -16.44
CA ASP A 13 3.61 9.90 -17.89
C ASP A 13 2.38 9.06 -18.29
N GLY A 14 1.28 9.18 -17.52
CA GLY A 14 0.05 8.42 -17.74
C GLY A 14 0.01 7.07 -17.03
N GLU A 15 1.11 6.64 -16.41
CA GLU A 15 1.17 5.44 -15.57
C GLU A 15 0.88 5.77 -14.11
N LYS A 16 0.17 4.85 -13.43
CA LYS A 16 -0.24 4.99 -12.03
C LYS A 16 0.74 4.24 -11.15
N LEU A 17 1.46 4.98 -10.31
CA LEU A 17 2.45 4.44 -9.38
C LEU A 17 2.01 4.55 -7.93
N GLY A 18 2.36 3.54 -7.14
CA GLY A 18 2.32 3.60 -5.68
C GLY A 18 3.51 4.39 -5.14
N LYS A 19 3.24 5.33 -4.23
CA LYS A 19 4.24 6.10 -3.50
C LYS A 19 4.11 5.80 -2.01
N LEU A 20 5.13 5.18 -1.42
CA LEU A 20 5.16 4.82 0.00
C LEU A 20 6.33 5.50 0.71
N ALA A 21 6.03 6.47 1.57
CA ALA A 21 7.01 7.13 2.43
C ALA A 21 7.20 6.31 3.72
N VAL A 22 8.37 5.69 3.87
CA VAL A 22 8.70 4.74 4.95
C VAL A 22 9.77 5.30 5.88
N PRO A 23 9.53 5.38 7.20
CA PRO A 23 10.56 5.74 8.18
C PRO A 23 11.70 4.71 8.21
N TYR A 24 12.95 5.13 8.42
CA TYR A 24 14.12 4.22 8.40
C TYR A 24 13.95 2.94 9.23
N VAL A 25 13.35 3.06 10.42
CA VAL A 25 13.12 1.94 11.34
C VAL A 25 12.19 0.86 10.78
N GLN A 26 11.47 1.13 9.68
CA GLN A 26 10.53 0.21 9.05
C GLN A 26 10.91 -0.18 7.61
N VAL A 27 11.95 0.40 7.02
CA VAL A 27 12.30 0.22 5.59
C VAL A 27 12.47 -1.26 5.24
N ALA A 28 13.24 -2.02 6.03
CA ALA A 28 13.46 -3.44 5.76
C ALA A 28 12.15 -4.26 5.74
N ARG A 29 11.22 -3.95 6.66
CA ARG A 29 9.92 -4.63 6.72
C ARG A 29 9.07 -4.32 5.49
N TRP A 30 9.03 -3.06 5.08
CA TRP A 30 8.23 -2.63 3.93
C TRP A 30 8.82 -3.09 2.60
N LEU A 31 10.15 -3.10 2.45
CA LEU A 31 10.80 -3.69 1.29
C LEU A 31 10.46 -5.17 1.17
N ASN A 32 10.63 -5.95 2.24
CA ASN A 32 10.30 -7.37 2.22
C ASN A 32 8.82 -7.63 1.90
N PHE A 33 7.92 -6.80 2.45
CA PHE A 33 6.49 -6.87 2.13
C PHE A 33 6.22 -6.60 0.65
N LEU A 34 6.75 -5.50 0.09
CA LEU A 34 6.53 -5.12 -1.31
C LEU A 34 7.12 -6.14 -2.28
N THR A 35 8.31 -6.68 -1.98
CA THR A 35 8.96 -7.68 -2.84
C THR A 35 8.43 -9.10 -2.67
N SER A 36 7.42 -9.30 -1.81
CA SER A 36 6.84 -10.63 -1.64
C SER A 36 6.11 -11.06 -2.92
N PRO A 37 6.37 -12.28 -3.43
CA PRO A 37 5.77 -12.74 -4.69
C PRO A 37 4.24 -12.69 -4.74
N HIS A 38 3.59 -12.75 -3.57
CA HIS A 38 2.13 -12.75 -3.47
C HIS A 38 1.48 -11.42 -3.85
N TYR A 39 2.20 -10.30 -3.74
CA TYR A 39 1.63 -8.97 -3.96
C TYR A 39 1.98 -8.39 -5.33
N GLY A 40 2.92 -9.00 -6.05
CA GLY A 40 3.26 -8.61 -7.42
C GLY A 40 3.68 -7.15 -7.58
N ALA A 41 4.19 -6.51 -6.53
CA ALA A 41 4.65 -5.13 -6.60
C ALA A 41 6.09 -5.09 -7.14
N GLN A 42 6.30 -4.24 -8.15
CA GLN A 42 7.60 -4.02 -8.76
C GLN A 42 8.12 -2.65 -8.33
N ILE A 43 9.19 -2.64 -7.55
CA ILE A 43 9.87 -1.39 -7.18
C ILE A 43 10.52 -0.80 -8.43
N ILE A 44 10.22 0.46 -8.71
CA ILE A 44 10.77 1.20 -9.86
C ILE A 44 11.98 2.00 -9.40
N PHE A 45 11.83 2.81 -8.36
CA PHE A 45 12.93 3.56 -7.75
C PHE A 45 12.62 3.94 -6.30
N ALA A 46 13.63 4.41 -5.58
CA ALA A 46 13.50 4.88 -4.22
C ALA A 46 14.35 6.13 -3.97
N GLU A 47 13.83 7.06 -3.21
CA GLU A 47 14.48 8.32 -2.84
C GLU A 47 14.77 8.34 -1.34
N GLN A 48 16.01 8.61 -0.98
CA GLN A 48 16.40 8.77 0.42
C GLN A 48 16.12 10.21 0.87
N GLY A 49 15.36 10.35 1.95
CA GLY A 49 15.08 11.63 2.61
C GLY A 49 15.70 11.72 4.00
N ARG A 50 15.47 12.86 4.67
CA ARG A 50 15.97 13.12 6.02
C ARG A 50 15.41 12.15 7.06
N GLU A 51 14.18 11.71 6.89
CA GLU A 51 13.43 10.94 7.90
C GLU A 51 13.16 9.49 7.49
N GLY A 52 13.50 9.10 6.26
CA GLY A 52 13.21 7.78 5.73
C GLY A 52 13.46 7.66 4.23
N VAL A 53 12.78 6.70 3.62
CA VAL A 53 12.87 6.40 2.19
C VAL A 53 11.48 6.50 1.58
N THR A 54 11.36 7.17 0.45
CA THR A 54 10.16 7.12 -0.40
C THR A 54 10.37 6.05 -1.46
N ILE A 55 9.49 5.05 -1.51
CA ILE A 55 9.56 3.94 -2.46
C ILE A 55 8.45 4.14 -3.50
N TYR A 56 8.84 4.11 -4.77
CA TYR A 56 7.94 4.16 -5.91
C TYR A 56 7.87 2.78 -6.55
N PHE A 57 6.66 2.27 -6.75
CA PHE A 57 6.43 0.92 -7.25
C PHE A 57 5.19 0.84 -8.13
N ASP A 58 5.23 -0.06 -9.10
CA ASP A 58 4.05 -0.50 -9.83
C ASP A 58 3.43 -1.72 -9.13
N ALA A 59 2.11 -1.80 -9.12
CA ALA A 59 1.35 -2.93 -8.58
C ALA A 59 -0.07 -2.93 -9.13
N CYS A 60 -0.79 -4.04 -8.94
CA CYS A 60 -2.20 -4.11 -9.30
C CYS A 60 -3.08 -3.23 -8.39
N ASP A 61 -4.27 -2.85 -8.88
CA ASP A 61 -5.21 -2.01 -8.13
C ASP A 61 -5.61 -2.60 -6.76
N GLY A 62 -5.66 -3.94 -6.65
CA GLY A 62 -5.94 -4.61 -5.38
C GLY A 62 -4.89 -4.30 -4.30
N MET A 63 -3.62 -4.20 -4.69
CA MET A 63 -2.53 -3.84 -3.77
C MET A 63 -2.61 -2.37 -3.34
N TYR A 64 -2.94 -1.48 -4.27
CA TYR A 64 -3.14 -0.06 -3.96
C TYR A 64 -4.31 0.14 -2.99
N SER A 65 -5.44 -0.54 -3.21
CA SER A 65 -6.58 -0.51 -2.30
C SER A 65 -6.21 -1.07 -0.93
N TYR A 66 -5.54 -2.23 -0.88
CA TYR A 66 -5.07 -2.82 0.37
C TYR A 66 -4.16 -1.87 1.18
N LEU A 67 -3.21 -1.20 0.52
CA LEU A 67 -2.32 -0.25 1.19
C LEU A 67 -3.06 1.01 1.65
N SER A 68 -4.02 1.50 0.87
CA SER A 68 -4.87 2.61 1.27
C SER A 68 -5.64 2.30 2.54
N ASP A 69 -6.26 1.12 2.62
CA ASP A 69 -7.06 0.69 3.77
C ASP A 69 -6.18 0.41 4.99
N ARG A 70 -5.06 -0.29 4.80
CA ARG A 70 -4.13 -0.65 5.88
C ARG A 70 -3.51 0.57 6.55
N LEU A 71 -3.28 1.64 5.79
CA LEU A 71 -2.55 2.82 6.25
C LEU A 71 -3.45 4.00 6.59
N ASN A 72 -4.71 3.96 6.15
CA ASN A 72 -5.74 4.93 6.52
C ASN A 72 -7.01 4.18 6.97
N PRO A 73 -6.98 3.54 8.16
CA PRO A 73 -8.10 2.73 8.65
C PRO A 73 -9.39 3.52 8.88
N ASP A 74 -9.31 4.84 9.06
CA ASP A 74 -10.47 5.73 9.17
C ASP A 74 -11.27 5.89 7.86
N ARG A 75 -10.79 5.30 6.75
CA ARG A 75 -11.43 5.41 5.42
C ARG A 75 -12.17 4.14 4.97
N ALA A 76 -12.16 3.06 5.76
CA ALA A 76 -12.84 1.82 5.38
C ALA A 76 -14.37 2.02 5.36
N PRO A 77 -15.06 1.85 4.22
CA PRO A 77 -16.52 1.75 4.24
C PRO A 77 -16.91 0.48 5.01
N HIS A 78 -17.92 0.61 5.88
CA HIS A 78 -18.53 -0.47 6.62
C HIS A 78 -18.73 -1.73 5.75
N GLN A 79 -18.36 -2.89 6.32
CA GLN A 79 -18.75 -4.24 5.90
C GLN A 79 -20.02 -4.23 5.04
N ALA A 80 -19.91 -4.60 3.77
CA ALA A 80 -21.07 -5.10 3.05
C ALA A 80 -21.51 -6.38 3.79
N GLU A 81 -22.70 -6.30 4.37
CA GLU A 81 -23.32 -7.35 5.18
C GLU A 81 -23.25 -8.70 4.47
N SER A 82 -22.81 -9.72 5.22
CA SER A 82 -22.86 -11.11 4.79
C SER A 82 -24.32 -11.50 4.61
N ILE A 83 -24.78 -11.65 3.37
CA ILE A 83 -26.06 -12.30 3.10
C ILE A 83 -25.91 -13.76 3.57
N PRO A 84 -26.72 -14.26 4.53
CA PRO A 84 -26.71 -15.67 4.84
C PRO A 84 -27.17 -16.42 3.60
N LEU A 85 -26.35 -17.34 3.10
CA LEU A 85 -26.81 -18.34 2.14
C LEU A 85 -27.94 -19.12 2.82
N ALA A 86 -29.19 -18.83 2.46
CA ALA A 86 -30.32 -19.65 2.85
C ALA A 86 -30.16 -21.00 2.14
N LEU A 87 -29.58 -21.96 2.86
CA LEU A 87 -29.62 -23.37 2.50
C LEU A 87 -31.00 -23.94 2.85
N ALA A 88 -31.59 -24.60 1.84
CA ALA A 88 -32.64 -25.60 1.90
C ALA A 88 -34.09 -25.17 2.13
N SER A 89 -34.95 -25.40 1.12
CA SER A 89 -35.87 -26.56 1.08
C SER A 89 -36.34 -26.81 -0.36
#